data_AF-A0A7X7AYR6-F1
#
_entry.id   AF-A0A7X7AYR6-F1
#
_cell.length_a   1.000
_cell.length_b   1.000
_cell.length_c   1.000
_cell.angle_alpha   90.00
_cell.angle_beta   90.00
_cell.angle_gamma   90.00
#
_symmetry.space_group_name_H-M   'P 1'
#
loop_
_entity.id
_entity.type
_entity.pdbx_description
1 polymer ?
#
loop_
_entity_poly.entity_id
_entity_poly.type
_entity_poly.pdbx_seq_one_letter_code
_entity_poly.pdbx_strand_id
1 'polypeptide(L)'
;MPGFALLAVLAATLVQAPWGADQTPRAVFEALDTFGPGEELATGELADTPGDYAWSESYLLMAYVTMYEATGQTRYLDQLVSRFRVLLSLRDDRRQQRDELRGKVMAAWGTTRYSDGKRTCWNAHAGMLTAPAAQFVRLVRERRALQQRYGAVAREFTTALEETVAAYDPEWRDGPNPDEGYYTEPSLGGKHLPLNQQNALGRTLIALGKATGKAAYRERATKLAAFLKRRLRLRPDGAYEWSYWPNLEPPFTQGNEDISHAAINVDFAVQCYENGILFTQEEIRRLAATLLKVVIQGEGQYANDVGGGGNGEYAAQLGRWGRLAAVEPEVAKAIRAYFWSQDPPLAGTTTLLGLAYLAKYAP
;
A
#
# COMPACT_ATOMS: atom_id res chain seq x y z
N MET A 1 -14.18 -20.64 0.42
CA MET A 1 -13.06 -19.85 -0.16
C MET A 1 -11.92 -19.92 0.84
N PRO A 2 -10.70 -20.33 0.45
CA PRO A 2 -9.62 -20.53 1.40
C PRO A 2 -9.24 -19.17 2.00
N GLY A 3 -9.17 -19.15 3.34
CA GLY A 3 -8.99 -17.94 4.14
C GLY A 3 -7.72 -17.19 3.78
N PHE A 4 -7.86 -15.91 3.47
CA PHE A 4 -6.75 -15.00 3.22
C PHE A 4 -6.12 -14.61 4.56
N ALA A 5 -4.91 -15.14 4.75
CA ALA A 5 -3.88 -14.83 5.73
C ALA A 5 -4.25 -13.92 6.91
N LEU A 6 -4.36 -14.55 8.09
CA LEU A 6 -3.82 -13.98 9.32
C LEU A 6 -2.39 -13.50 9.03
N LEU A 7 -2.13 -12.20 9.16
CA LEU A 7 -0.78 -11.64 9.14
C LEU A 7 -0.04 -12.23 10.33
N ALA A 8 0.96 -13.07 10.07
CA ALA A 8 1.94 -13.45 11.08
C ALA A 8 2.78 -12.20 11.37
N VAL A 9 2.43 -11.51 12.44
CA VAL A 9 3.29 -10.52 13.07
C VAL A 9 4.53 -11.27 13.53
N LEU A 10 5.69 -11.03 12.91
CA LEU A 10 6.98 -11.34 13.53
C LEU A 10 7.12 -10.39 14.73
N ALA A 11 6.46 -10.76 15.83
CA ALA A 11 6.57 -10.08 17.10
C ALA A 11 7.82 -10.64 17.79
N ALA A 12 8.90 -9.86 17.80
CA ALA A 12 9.79 -9.92 18.95
C ALA A 12 8.96 -9.46 20.16
N THR A 13 8.43 -10.41 20.93
CA THR A 13 7.65 -10.14 22.14
C THR A 13 8.58 -9.66 23.25
N LEU A 14 8.98 -8.40 23.17
CA LEU A 14 9.27 -7.62 24.36
C LEU A 14 7.99 -6.89 24.70
N VAL A 15 7.43 -7.14 25.89
CA VAL A 15 6.34 -6.31 26.42
C VAL A 15 6.88 -4.89 26.51
N GLN A 16 6.42 -4.03 25.61
CA GLN A 16 6.81 -2.63 25.63
C GLN A 16 5.96 -1.91 26.68
N ALA A 17 6.59 -1.03 27.46
CA ALA A 17 5.85 -0.15 28.35
C ALA A 17 4.84 0.69 27.54
N PRO A 18 3.66 1.01 28.10
CA PRO A 18 2.68 1.90 27.47
C PRO A 18 3.35 3.16 26.94
N TRP A 19 2.94 3.61 25.76
CA TRP A 19 3.46 4.86 25.20
C TRP A 19 3.03 6.03 26.11
N GLY A 20 4.00 6.85 26.50
CA GLY A 20 3.72 8.03 27.32
C GLY A 20 2.82 9.00 26.57
N ALA A 21 1.85 9.60 27.25
CA ALA A 21 0.89 10.53 26.65
C ALA A 21 1.57 11.71 25.91
N ASP A 22 2.73 12.14 26.40
CA ASP A 22 3.51 13.27 25.86
C ASP A 22 4.54 12.86 24.78
N GLN A 23 4.69 11.56 24.49
CA GLN A 23 5.62 11.13 23.44
C GLN A 23 5.11 11.57 22.06
N THR A 24 6.01 12.11 21.24
CA THR A 24 5.68 12.46 19.85
C THR A 24 5.61 11.18 19.00
N PRO A 25 4.75 11.13 17.97
CA PRO A 25 4.70 9.99 17.04
C PRO A 25 6.06 9.64 16.43
N ARG A 26 6.88 10.66 16.17
CA ARG A 26 8.26 10.48 15.69
C ARG A 26 9.15 9.77 16.72
N ALA A 27 9.12 10.17 17.99
CA ALA A 27 9.93 9.54 19.02
C ALA A 27 9.52 8.07 19.21
N VAL A 28 8.22 7.77 19.19
CA VAL A 28 7.71 6.40 19.24
C VAL A 28 8.15 5.61 18.01
N PHE A 29 8.04 6.19 16.80
CA PHE A 29 8.54 5.55 15.58
C PHE A 29 10.01 5.15 15.72
N GLU A 30 10.87 6.09 16.14
CA GLU A 30 12.32 5.85 16.26
C GLU A 30 12.66 4.80 17.33
N ALA A 31 11.84 4.67 18.38
CA ALA A 31 12.00 3.64 19.39
C ALA A 31 11.56 2.24 18.90
N LEU A 32 10.55 2.17 18.03
CA LEU A 32 10.04 0.93 17.45
C LEU A 32 10.82 0.47 16.23
N ASP A 33 11.47 1.39 15.53
CA ASP A 33 12.23 1.12 14.31
C ASP A 33 13.58 0.47 14.64
N THR A 34 13.51 -0.79 15.07
CA THR A 34 14.68 -1.62 15.38
C THR A 34 15.13 -2.44 14.18
N PHE A 35 14.60 -2.16 12.97
CA PHE A 35 14.94 -2.90 11.77
C PHE A 35 16.38 -2.56 11.36
N GLY A 36 17.23 -3.59 11.29
CA GLY A 36 18.59 -3.45 10.81
C GLY A 36 18.65 -3.17 9.30
N PRO A 37 19.87 -3.07 8.74
CA PRO A 37 20.06 -2.80 7.33
C PRO A 37 19.45 -3.92 6.48
N GLY A 38 19.10 -3.62 5.22
CA GLY A 38 18.31 -4.51 4.37
C GLY A 38 18.93 -5.86 4.10
N GLU A 39 20.24 -6.00 4.26
CA GLU A 39 20.99 -7.25 4.17
C GLU A 39 20.45 -8.34 5.11
N GLU A 40 19.84 -7.97 6.24
CA GLU A 40 19.18 -8.92 7.15
C GLU A 40 17.94 -9.60 6.53
N LEU A 41 17.34 -9.01 5.50
CA LEU A 41 16.27 -9.65 4.72
C LEU A 41 16.78 -10.76 3.81
N ALA A 42 18.03 -10.65 3.34
CA ALA A 42 18.58 -11.60 2.37
C ALA A 42 18.93 -12.96 2.99
N THR A 43 19.11 -13.00 4.31
CA THR A 43 19.57 -14.19 5.06
C THR A 43 18.51 -14.78 5.98
N GLY A 44 17.35 -14.13 6.12
CA GLY A 44 16.26 -14.59 6.98
C GLY A 44 15.23 -15.47 6.28
N GLU A 45 14.41 -16.17 7.08
CA GLU A 45 13.28 -17.02 6.62
C GLU A 45 12.28 -16.27 5.72
N LEU A 46 12.23 -14.93 5.84
CA LEU A 46 11.43 -14.07 4.98
C LEU A 46 11.85 -14.14 3.50
N ALA A 47 13.14 -14.34 3.18
CA ALA A 47 13.61 -14.41 1.78
C ALA A 47 12.92 -15.51 0.94
N ASP A 48 12.40 -16.54 1.61
CA ASP A 48 11.72 -17.68 1.02
C ASP A 48 10.18 -17.59 1.08
N THR A 49 9.64 -16.49 1.62
CA THR A 49 8.19 -16.22 1.67
C THR A 49 7.81 -14.92 0.93
N PRO A 50 7.83 -14.90 -0.42
CA PRO A 50 7.55 -13.68 -1.20
C PRO A 50 6.21 -13.01 -1.00
N GLY A 51 5.18 -13.76 -0.61
CA GLY A 51 3.92 -13.14 -0.18
C GLY A 51 4.12 -12.31 1.09
N ASP A 52 4.87 -12.83 2.06
CA ASP A 52 4.93 -12.27 3.40
C ASP A 52 5.81 -11.02 3.43
N TYR A 53 6.97 -11.03 2.75
CA TYR A 53 7.76 -9.80 2.62
C TYR A 53 7.09 -8.76 1.71
N ALA A 54 6.34 -9.16 0.68
CA ALA A 54 5.66 -8.19 -0.17
C ALA A 54 4.70 -7.29 0.63
N TRP A 55 4.03 -7.85 1.64
CA TRP A 55 3.19 -7.08 2.54
C TRP A 55 4.01 -6.37 3.61
N SER A 56 4.80 -7.08 4.42
CA SER A 56 5.46 -6.48 5.59
C SER A 56 6.49 -5.40 5.20
N GLU A 57 7.35 -5.66 4.21
CA GLU A 57 8.38 -4.72 3.76
C GLU A 57 7.77 -3.49 3.09
N SER A 58 6.70 -3.66 2.31
CA SER A 58 6.07 -2.52 1.65
C SER A 58 5.63 -1.45 2.63
N TYR A 59 5.02 -1.82 3.76
CA TYR A 59 4.59 -0.87 4.78
C TYR A 59 5.78 -0.17 5.45
N LEU A 60 6.87 -0.90 5.69
CA LEU A 60 8.09 -0.32 6.25
C LEU A 60 8.73 0.68 5.28
N LEU A 61 8.85 0.33 3.99
CA LEU A 61 9.37 1.25 2.97
C LEU A 61 8.47 2.48 2.80
N MET A 62 7.14 2.31 2.84
CA MET A 62 6.19 3.43 2.84
C MET A 62 6.39 4.33 4.06
N ALA A 63 6.63 3.73 5.23
CA ALA A 63 6.88 4.48 6.45
C ALA A 63 8.17 5.31 6.36
N TYR A 64 9.24 4.75 5.79
CA TYR A 64 10.50 5.48 5.56
C TYR A 64 10.36 6.66 4.60
N VAL A 65 9.66 6.50 3.47
CA VAL A 65 9.37 7.64 2.58
C VAL A 65 8.60 8.72 3.33
N THR A 66 7.58 8.31 4.08
CA THR A 66 6.70 9.23 4.83
C THR A 66 7.46 9.96 5.92
N MET A 67 8.35 9.29 6.65
CA MET A 67 9.22 9.89 7.67
C MET A 67 10.22 10.87 7.06
N TYR A 68 10.76 10.60 5.87
CA TYR A 68 11.56 11.58 5.15
C TYR A 68 10.72 12.82 4.78
N GLU A 69 9.49 12.64 4.28
CA GLU A 69 8.61 13.77 3.97
C GLU A 69 8.26 14.60 5.21
N ALA A 70 8.10 13.95 6.38
CA ALA A 70 7.81 14.62 7.65
C ALA A 70 9.01 15.38 8.24
N THR A 71 10.23 14.86 8.08
CA THR A 71 11.41 15.33 8.85
C THR A 71 12.53 15.92 8.00
N GLY A 72 12.56 15.64 6.70
CA GLY A 72 13.68 15.93 5.80
C GLY A 72 14.93 15.07 6.02
N GLN A 73 14.91 14.10 6.94
CA GLN A 73 16.10 13.32 7.29
C GLN A 73 16.36 12.19 6.30
N THR A 74 17.50 12.24 5.62
CA THR A 74 17.84 11.28 4.57
C THR A 74 18.13 9.86 5.07
N ARG A 75 18.37 9.66 6.37
CA ARG A 75 18.57 8.31 6.94
C ARG A 75 17.42 7.34 6.66
N TYR A 76 16.18 7.85 6.60
CA TYR A 76 15.03 7.04 6.24
C TYR A 76 15.10 6.60 4.77
N LEU A 77 15.55 7.48 3.87
CA LEU A 77 15.78 7.12 2.47
C LEU A 77 16.96 6.16 2.30
N ASP A 78 18.00 6.28 3.12
CA ASP A 78 19.12 5.33 3.13
C ASP A 78 18.64 3.92 3.47
N GLN A 79 17.77 3.78 4.48
CA GLN A 79 17.14 2.51 4.83
C GLN A 79 16.28 1.94 3.70
N LEU A 80 15.44 2.78 3.09
CA LEU A 80 14.65 2.37 1.93
C LEU A 80 15.54 1.84 0.79
N VAL A 81 16.63 2.55 0.48
CA VAL A 81 17.54 2.17 -0.61
C VAL A 81 18.21 0.83 -0.33
N SER A 82 18.74 0.65 0.89
CA SER A 82 19.37 -0.62 1.30
C SER A 82 18.39 -1.79 1.15
N ARG A 83 17.19 -1.66 1.72
CA ARG A 83 16.16 -2.72 1.68
C ARG A 83 15.62 -2.99 0.29
N PHE A 84 15.33 -1.96 -0.50
CA PHE A 84 14.79 -2.16 -1.85
C PHE A 84 15.81 -2.79 -2.81
N ARG A 85 17.11 -2.55 -2.63
CA ARG A 85 18.15 -3.27 -3.39
C ARG A 85 18.14 -4.78 -3.11
N VAL A 86 17.92 -5.16 -1.86
CA VAL A 86 17.75 -6.58 -1.51
C VAL A 86 16.47 -7.13 -2.16
N LEU A 87 15.37 -6.40 -2.10
CA LEU A 87 14.14 -6.82 -2.79
C LEU A 87 14.36 -6.99 -4.30
N LEU A 88 15.13 -6.11 -4.95
CA LEU A 88 15.49 -6.28 -6.37
C LEU A 88 16.35 -7.53 -6.63
N SER A 89 17.25 -7.92 -5.71
CA SER A 89 18.02 -9.15 -5.84
C SER A 89 17.15 -10.41 -5.69
N LEU A 90 16.04 -10.30 -4.96
CA LEU A 90 15.06 -11.36 -4.78
C LEU A 90 14.05 -11.52 -5.93
N ARG A 91 14.09 -10.64 -6.95
CA ARG A 91 13.18 -10.67 -8.11
C ARG A 91 13.40 -11.94 -8.95
N ASP A 92 12.32 -12.50 -9.48
CA ASP A 92 12.32 -13.82 -10.13
C ASP A 92 13.25 -13.88 -11.35
N ASP A 93 13.41 -12.79 -12.10
CA ASP A 93 14.38 -12.67 -13.19
C ASP A 93 15.84 -12.70 -12.74
N ARG A 94 16.13 -12.25 -11.51
CA ARG A 94 17.46 -12.35 -10.90
C ARG A 94 17.73 -13.75 -10.35
N ARG A 95 16.69 -14.43 -9.90
CA ARG A 95 16.76 -15.81 -9.37
C ARG A 95 16.49 -16.89 -10.42
N GLN A 96 16.19 -16.51 -11.67
CA GLN A 96 15.77 -17.40 -12.76
C GLN A 96 14.58 -18.29 -12.38
N GLN A 97 13.64 -17.73 -11.62
CA GLN A 97 12.44 -18.42 -11.20
C GLN A 97 11.31 -18.19 -12.21
N ARG A 98 10.73 -19.29 -12.70
CA ARG A 98 9.69 -19.24 -13.73
C ARG A 98 8.32 -19.02 -13.10
N ASP A 99 7.54 -18.12 -13.68
CA ASP A 99 6.10 -18.04 -13.44
C ASP A 99 5.45 -19.21 -14.18
N GLU A 100 4.90 -20.16 -13.43
CA GLU A 100 4.36 -21.41 -13.96
C GLU A 100 3.06 -21.21 -14.74
N LEU A 101 2.28 -20.18 -14.40
CA LEU A 101 1.01 -19.88 -15.07
C LEU A 101 1.22 -19.13 -16.38
N ARG A 102 2.21 -18.23 -16.42
CA ARG A 102 2.57 -17.47 -17.62
C ARG A 102 3.59 -18.20 -18.49
N GLY A 103 4.24 -19.23 -17.96
CA GLY A 103 5.22 -20.04 -18.66
C GLY A 103 6.53 -19.30 -18.99
N LYS A 104 6.84 -18.19 -18.31
CA LYS A 104 8.02 -17.35 -18.55
C LYS A 104 8.60 -16.84 -17.23
N VAL A 105 9.85 -16.39 -17.25
CA VAL A 105 10.45 -15.67 -16.12
C VAL A 105 9.95 -14.22 -16.16
N MET A 106 9.52 -13.70 -15.03
CA MET A 106 8.95 -12.36 -14.88
C MET A 106 9.92 -11.45 -14.13
N ALA A 107 9.98 -10.17 -14.51
CA ALA A 107 10.65 -9.13 -13.72
C ALA A 107 9.79 -8.71 -12.52
N ALA A 108 9.39 -9.67 -11.68
CA ALA A 108 8.50 -9.49 -10.53
C ALA A 108 8.81 -10.52 -9.44
N TRP A 109 7.98 -10.61 -8.40
CA TRP A 109 8.19 -11.53 -7.27
C TRP A 109 7.10 -12.59 -7.23
N GLY A 110 7.51 -13.85 -7.46
CA GLY A 110 6.63 -15.00 -7.51
C GLY A 110 6.39 -15.63 -6.14
N THR A 111 5.20 -16.19 -5.92
CA THR A 111 4.92 -17.04 -4.75
C THR A 111 4.02 -18.20 -5.13
N THR A 112 4.08 -19.28 -4.35
CA THR A 112 3.23 -20.48 -4.48
C THR A 112 1.99 -20.41 -3.57
N ARG A 113 1.97 -19.47 -2.61
CA ARG A 113 1.00 -19.43 -1.50
C ARG A 113 -0.46 -19.24 -1.95
N TYR A 114 -0.70 -18.50 -3.02
CA TYR A 114 -2.05 -18.05 -3.41
C TYR A 114 -2.56 -18.68 -4.70
N SER A 115 -1.83 -19.64 -5.26
CA SER A 115 -2.01 -20.13 -6.63
C SER A 115 -1.92 -21.66 -6.70
N ASP A 116 -2.58 -22.33 -5.75
CA ASP A 116 -2.65 -23.79 -5.66
C ASP A 116 -1.28 -24.49 -5.76
N GLY A 117 -0.27 -23.90 -5.10
CA GLY A 117 1.09 -24.40 -5.07
C GLY A 117 1.95 -24.05 -6.30
N LYS A 118 1.37 -23.48 -7.37
CA LYS A 118 2.13 -23.02 -8.54
C LYS A 118 2.75 -21.67 -8.28
N ARG A 119 4.05 -21.51 -8.55
CA ARG A 119 4.71 -20.21 -8.45
C ARG A 119 4.18 -19.25 -9.51
N THR A 120 3.63 -18.12 -9.08
CA THR A 120 3.21 -17.05 -9.99
C THR A 120 3.48 -15.66 -9.41
N CYS A 121 3.80 -14.70 -10.28
CA CYS A 121 4.06 -13.32 -9.94
C CYS A 121 2.76 -12.53 -9.85
N TRP A 122 2.32 -12.20 -8.64
CA TRP A 122 1.08 -11.46 -8.41
C TRP A 122 1.24 -9.96 -8.63
N ASN A 123 0.34 -9.38 -9.43
CA ASN A 123 0.29 -7.91 -9.66
C ASN A 123 0.21 -7.13 -8.33
N ALA A 124 -0.57 -7.64 -7.37
CA ALA A 124 -0.71 -7.05 -6.04
C ALA A 124 0.65 -6.91 -5.33
N HIS A 125 1.45 -7.98 -5.29
CA HIS A 125 2.75 -7.97 -4.61
C HIS A 125 3.75 -7.05 -5.32
N ALA A 126 3.78 -7.09 -6.66
CA ALA A 126 4.57 -6.15 -7.43
C ALA A 126 4.18 -4.71 -7.10
N GLY A 127 2.88 -4.39 -7.05
CA GLY A 127 2.39 -3.07 -6.67
C GLY A 127 2.79 -2.64 -5.26
N MET A 128 2.65 -3.53 -4.28
CA MET A 128 3.05 -3.24 -2.89
C MET A 128 4.55 -2.92 -2.77
N LEU A 129 5.41 -3.71 -3.40
CA LEU A 129 6.86 -3.53 -3.32
C LEU A 129 7.34 -2.32 -4.13
N THR A 130 6.76 -2.07 -5.30
CA THR A 130 7.21 -1.02 -6.21
C THR A 130 6.70 0.37 -5.84
N ALA A 131 5.55 0.49 -5.19
CA ALA A 131 4.95 1.78 -4.86
C ALA A 131 5.86 2.70 -4.01
N PRO A 132 6.42 2.27 -2.87
CA PRO A 132 7.30 3.13 -2.06
C PRO A 132 8.62 3.47 -2.78
N ALA A 133 9.19 2.54 -3.54
CA ALA A 133 10.38 2.80 -4.34
C ALA A 133 10.11 3.83 -5.46
N ALA A 134 8.96 3.76 -6.12
CA ALA A 134 8.56 4.75 -7.12
C ALA A 134 8.34 6.13 -6.49
N GLN A 135 7.79 6.21 -5.28
CA GLN A 135 7.69 7.47 -4.52
C GLN A 135 9.08 8.05 -4.20
N PHE A 136 10.04 7.22 -3.81
CA PHE A 136 11.43 7.65 -3.66
C PHE A 136 12.00 8.22 -4.96
N VAL A 137 11.84 7.52 -6.10
CA VAL A 137 12.31 8.01 -7.41
C VAL A 137 11.69 9.38 -7.75
N ARG A 138 10.37 9.54 -7.53
CA ARG A 138 9.67 10.82 -7.72
C ARG A 138 10.29 11.93 -6.88
N LEU A 139 10.49 11.69 -5.57
CA LEU A 139 11.11 12.67 -4.66
C LEU A 139 12.52 13.06 -5.11
N VAL A 140 13.33 12.08 -5.52
CA VAL A 140 14.67 12.35 -6.04
C VAL A 140 14.59 13.24 -7.28
N ARG A 141 13.70 12.96 -8.23
CA ARG A 141 13.55 13.80 -9.44
C ARG A 141 13.11 15.23 -9.12
N GLU A 142 12.26 15.44 -8.12
CA GLU A 142 11.73 16.76 -7.76
C GLU A 142 12.73 17.64 -6.97
N ARG A 143 13.74 17.04 -6.32
CA ARG A 143 14.59 17.76 -5.35
C ARG A 143 16.07 17.70 -5.72
N ARG A 144 16.68 18.85 -6.05
CA ARG A 144 18.10 18.96 -6.45
C ARG A 144 19.08 18.31 -5.46
N ALA A 145 18.88 18.51 -4.16
CA ALA A 145 19.74 17.91 -3.12
C ALA A 145 19.66 16.37 -3.13
N LEU A 146 18.47 15.80 -3.36
CA LEU A 146 18.32 14.36 -3.48
C LEU A 146 18.89 13.84 -4.81
N GLN A 147 18.79 14.59 -5.91
CA GLN A 147 19.45 14.19 -7.17
C GLN A 147 20.96 14.03 -7.02
N GLN A 148 21.60 14.94 -6.29
CA GLN A 148 23.05 14.88 -6.03
C GLN A 148 23.44 13.62 -5.26
N ARG A 149 22.65 13.24 -4.26
CA ARG A 149 22.94 12.09 -3.39
C ARG A 149 22.50 10.75 -3.98
N TYR A 150 21.31 10.72 -4.56
CA TYR A 150 20.59 9.49 -4.93
C TYR A 150 20.34 9.35 -6.44
N GLY A 151 20.81 10.27 -7.27
CA GLY A 151 20.47 10.28 -8.70
C GLY A 151 20.84 8.98 -9.43
N ALA A 152 21.95 8.34 -9.08
CA ALA A 152 22.32 7.03 -9.63
C ALA A 152 21.34 5.92 -9.20
N VAL A 153 21.01 5.89 -7.90
CA VAL A 153 20.05 4.93 -7.33
C VAL A 153 18.65 5.13 -7.92
N ALA A 154 18.21 6.38 -8.08
CA ALA A 154 16.91 6.67 -8.66
C ALA A 154 16.81 6.20 -10.12
N ARG A 155 17.89 6.28 -10.91
CA ARG A 155 17.92 5.73 -12.27
C ARG A 155 17.87 4.20 -12.26
N GLU A 156 18.66 3.56 -11.41
CA GLU A 156 18.64 2.11 -11.18
C GLU A 156 17.21 1.64 -10.84
N PHE A 157 16.57 2.28 -9.86
CA PHE A 157 15.21 1.93 -9.47
C PHE A 157 14.20 2.25 -10.56
N THR A 158 14.32 3.39 -11.26
CA THR A 158 13.42 3.71 -12.38
C THR A 158 13.40 2.57 -13.40
N THR A 159 14.56 2.13 -13.88
CA THR A 159 14.65 1.03 -14.85
C THR A 159 13.98 -0.24 -14.32
N ALA A 160 14.30 -0.65 -13.08
CA ALA A 160 13.73 -1.86 -12.49
C ALA A 160 12.21 -1.78 -12.32
N LEU A 161 11.68 -0.61 -11.93
CA LEU A 161 10.25 -0.38 -11.76
C LEU A 161 9.52 -0.41 -13.10
N GLU A 162 10.10 0.18 -14.15
CA GLU A 162 9.53 0.16 -15.50
C GLU A 162 9.49 -1.25 -16.07
N GLU A 163 10.55 -2.05 -15.88
CA GLU A 163 10.58 -3.48 -16.25
C GLU A 163 9.48 -4.27 -15.53
N THR A 164 9.30 -4.04 -14.23
CA THR A 164 8.26 -4.72 -13.45
C THR A 164 6.86 -4.34 -13.92
N VAL A 165 6.58 -3.06 -14.16
CA VAL A 165 5.27 -2.61 -14.68
C VAL A 165 5.01 -3.22 -16.06
N ALA A 166 6.00 -3.21 -16.96
CA ALA A 166 5.87 -3.76 -18.30
C ALA A 166 5.62 -5.28 -18.31
N ALA A 167 6.12 -6.00 -17.30
CA ALA A 167 5.89 -7.44 -17.18
C ALA A 167 4.39 -7.79 -17.10
N TYR A 168 3.55 -6.86 -16.60
CA TYR A 168 2.10 -7.00 -16.47
C TYR A 168 1.29 -6.36 -17.62
N ASP A 169 1.94 -5.84 -18.66
CA ASP A 169 1.22 -5.29 -19.83
C ASP A 169 0.26 -6.29 -20.50
N PRO A 170 0.60 -7.58 -20.66
CA PRO A 170 -0.31 -8.57 -21.25
C PRO A 170 -1.61 -8.78 -20.46
N GLU A 171 -1.65 -8.39 -19.19
CA GLU A 171 -2.80 -8.50 -18.30
C GLU A 171 -3.67 -7.25 -18.27
N TRP A 172 -3.26 -6.14 -18.89
CA TRP A 172 -4.05 -4.92 -18.94
C TRP A 172 -5.23 -5.05 -19.91
N ARG A 173 -6.42 -4.60 -19.49
CA ARG A 173 -7.62 -4.52 -20.33
C ARG A 173 -8.21 -3.12 -20.23
N ASP A 174 -8.57 -2.55 -21.37
CA ASP A 174 -9.42 -1.36 -21.41
C ASP A 174 -10.88 -1.77 -21.21
N GLY A 175 -11.67 -0.87 -20.62
CA GLY A 175 -13.05 -1.16 -20.24
C GLY A 175 -13.22 -1.35 -18.72
N PRO A 176 -14.43 -1.71 -18.25
CA PRO A 176 -15.60 -2.04 -19.06
C PRO A 176 -16.19 -0.83 -19.82
N ASN A 177 -16.06 0.39 -19.31
CA ASN A 177 -16.41 1.61 -20.04
C ASN A 177 -15.19 2.25 -20.71
N PRO A 178 -15.38 3.18 -21.67
CA PRO A 178 -14.28 3.78 -22.44
C PRO A 178 -13.19 4.47 -21.61
N ASP A 179 -13.54 4.99 -20.43
CA ASP A 179 -12.66 5.70 -19.51
C ASP A 179 -12.05 4.82 -18.41
N GLU A 180 -12.34 3.51 -18.43
CA GLU A 180 -11.85 2.54 -17.45
C GLU A 180 -10.79 1.61 -18.03
N GLY A 181 -10.11 0.93 -17.11
CA GLY A 181 -9.27 -0.21 -17.40
C GLY A 181 -8.95 -0.95 -16.13
N TYR A 182 -8.58 -2.22 -16.28
CA TYR A 182 -8.29 -3.12 -15.17
C TYR A 182 -7.23 -4.14 -15.56
N TYR A 183 -6.63 -4.76 -14.55
CA TYR A 183 -5.72 -5.89 -14.74
C TYR A 183 -6.44 -7.23 -14.56
N THR A 184 -6.10 -8.22 -15.37
CA THR A 184 -6.52 -9.62 -15.20
C THR A 184 -5.44 -10.46 -14.52
N GLU A 185 -5.82 -11.57 -13.88
CA GLU A 185 -4.85 -12.45 -13.23
C GLU A 185 -5.02 -13.92 -13.67
N PRO A 186 -3.99 -14.53 -14.30
CA PRO A 186 -3.98 -15.93 -14.69
C PRO A 186 -4.38 -16.91 -13.59
N SER A 187 -3.93 -16.71 -12.35
CA SER A 187 -4.28 -17.61 -11.22
C SER A 187 -5.76 -17.56 -10.86
N LEU A 188 -6.49 -16.52 -11.28
CA LEU A 188 -7.93 -16.35 -11.08
C LEU A 188 -8.73 -16.77 -12.33
N GLY A 189 -8.13 -17.57 -13.22
CA GLY A 189 -8.74 -17.97 -14.49
C GLY A 189 -8.89 -16.81 -15.48
N GLY A 190 -8.02 -15.81 -15.40
CA GLY A 190 -8.05 -14.63 -16.28
C GLY A 190 -9.11 -13.60 -15.91
N LYS A 191 -9.74 -13.70 -14.73
CA LYS A 191 -10.66 -12.68 -14.21
C LYS A 191 -9.93 -11.38 -13.89
N HIS A 192 -10.68 -10.27 -13.84
CA HIS A 192 -10.16 -8.99 -13.34
C HIS A 192 -9.73 -9.12 -11.89
N LEU A 193 -8.72 -8.35 -11.48
CA LEU A 193 -8.25 -8.31 -10.11
C LEU A 193 -9.24 -7.61 -9.16
N PRO A 194 -9.26 -7.98 -7.87
CA PRO A 194 -9.87 -7.17 -6.81
C PRO A 194 -9.33 -5.74 -6.80
N LEU A 195 -10.10 -4.79 -6.26
CA LEU A 195 -9.78 -3.36 -6.33
C LEU A 195 -8.42 -3.03 -5.73
N ASN A 196 -8.16 -3.47 -4.50
CA ASN A 196 -6.90 -3.22 -3.80
C ASN A 196 -5.69 -3.77 -4.54
N GLN A 197 -5.82 -4.92 -5.20
CA GLN A 197 -4.71 -5.59 -5.88
C GLN A 197 -4.21 -4.76 -7.06
N GLN A 198 -5.11 -4.32 -7.94
CA GLN A 198 -4.73 -3.47 -9.08
C GLN A 198 -4.37 -2.04 -8.65
N ASN A 199 -5.03 -1.51 -7.62
CA ASN A 199 -4.73 -0.18 -7.09
C ASN A 199 -3.37 -0.14 -6.36
N ALA A 200 -2.86 -1.27 -5.87
CA ALA A 200 -1.50 -1.37 -5.38
C ALA A 200 -0.49 -0.96 -6.45
N LEU A 201 -0.60 -1.52 -7.67
CA LEU A 201 0.24 -1.14 -8.82
C LEU A 201 -0.12 0.25 -9.37
N GLY A 202 -1.38 0.65 -9.26
CA GLY A 202 -1.84 2.00 -9.57
C GLY A 202 -1.01 3.10 -8.89
N ARG A 203 -0.62 2.91 -7.63
CA ARG A 203 0.25 3.85 -6.90
C ARG A 203 1.64 3.96 -7.51
N THR A 204 2.21 2.86 -7.97
CA THR A 204 3.48 2.83 -8.73
C THR A 204 3.35 3.62 -10.03
N LEU A 205 2.24 3.44 -10.77
CA LEU A 205 1.98 4.14 -12.03
C LEU A 205 1.90 5.66 -11.83
N ILE A 206 1.22 6.14 -10.78
CA ILE A 206 1.16 7.58 -10.46
C ILE A 206 2.57 8.14 -10.26
N ALA A 207 3.35 7.49 -9.39
CA ALA A 207 4.69 7.94 -9.04
C ALA A 207 5.65 7.88 -10.25
N LEU A 208 5.62 6.81 -11.04
CA LEU A 208 6.40 6.70 -12.29
C LEU A 208 5.98 7.75 -13.32
N GLY A 209 4.68 8.03 -13.46
CA GLY A 209 4.19 9.07 -14.37
C GLY A 209 4.81 10.43 -14.06
N LYS A 210 4.83 10.82 -12.77
CA LYS A 210 5.53 12.04 -12.31
C LYS A 210 7.04 11.95 -12.47
N ALA A 211 7.62 10.81 -12.13
CA ALA A 211 9.06 10.59 -12.11
C ALA A 211 9.69 10.43 -13.50
N THR A 212 8.91 10.14 -14.54
CA THR A 212 9.42 9.90 -15.90
C THR A 212 8.89 10.92 -16.90
N GLY A 213 7.66 11.40 -16.71
CA GLY A 213 6.93 12.20 -17.68
C GLY A 213 6.23 11.38 -18.77
N LYS A 214 6.29 10.03 -18.71
CA LYS A 214 5.64 9.15 -19.69
C LYS A 214 4.12 9.17 -19.47
N ALA A 215 3.38 9.64 -20.49
CA ALA A 215 1.92 9.80 -20.43
C ALA A 215 1.18 8.48 -20.16
N ALA A 216 1.67 7.36 -20.71
CA ALA A 216 1.08 6.03 -20.56
C ALA A 216 0.83 5.62 -19.09
N TYR A 217 1.74 5.98 -18.17
CA TYR A 217 1.54 5.68 -16.74
C TYR A 217 0.40 6.49 -16.13
N ARG A 218 0.30 7.79 -16.46
CA ARG A 218 -0.80 8.64 -15.99
C ARG A 218 -2.12 8.21 -16.59
N GLU A 219 -2.17 7.86 -17.87
CA GLU A 219 -3.36 7.36 -18.55
C GLU A 219 -3.87 6.08 -17.88
N ARG A 220 -2.98 5.11 -17.65
CA ARG A 220 -3.33 3.84 -16.99
C ARG A 220 -3.79 4.04 -15.54
N ALA A 221 -3.09 4.89 -14.78
CA ALA A 221 -3.53 5.25 -13.42
C ALA A 221 -4.90 5.95 -13.43
N THR A 222 -5.18 6.80 -14.41
CA THR A 222 -6.47 7.49 -14.55
C THR A 222 -7.59 6.49 -14.83
N LYS A 223 -7.33 5.48 -15.67
CA LYS A 223 -8.28 4.39 -15.96
C LYS A 223 -8.58 3.51 -14.74
N LEU A 224 -7.57 3.18 -13.94
CA LEU A 224 -7.77 2.50 -12.65
C LEU A 224 -8.55 3.38 -11.65
N ALA A 225 -8.28 4.69 -11.62
CA ALA A 225 -9.00 5.63 -10.77
C ALA A 225 -10.49 5.72 -11.16
N ALA A 226 -10.79 5.78 -12.46
CA ALA A 226 -12.16 5.72 -12.96
C ALA A 226 -12.84 4.39 -12.57
N PHE A 227 -12.10 3.27 -12.70
CA PHE A 227 -12.57 1.94 -12.31
C PHE A 227 -12.94 1.88 -10.82
N LEU A 228 -12.07 2.37 -9.94
CA LEU A 228 -12.37 2.45 -8.51
C LEU A 228 -13.56 3.36 -8.23
N LYS A 229 -13.53 4.62 -8.71
CA LYS A 229 -14.55 5.63 -8.43
C LYS A 229 -15.96 5.19 -8.81
N ARG A 230 -16.12 4.50 -9.95
CA ARG A 230 -17.41 3.98 -10.41
C ARG A 230 -17.98 2.88 -9.51
N ARG A 231 -17.12 2.20 -8.73
CA ARG A 231 -17.48 1.11 -7.80
C ARG A 231 -17.63 1.55 -6.35
N LEU A 232 -17.34 2.82 -6.04
CA LEU A 232 -17.68 3.43 -4.76
C LEU A 232 -19.18 3.73 -4.72
N ARG A 233 -19.84 3.31 -3.64
CA ARG A 233 -21.26 3.57 -3.40
C ARG A 233 -21.39 4.59 -2.29
N LEU A 234 -22.20 5.62 -2.52
CA LEU A 234 -22.47 6.66 -1.53
C LEU A 234 -23.57 6.19 -0.57
N ARG A 235 -23.27 6.22 0.72
CA ARG A 235 -24.22 5.95 1.79
C ARG A 235 -25.04 7.20 2.13
N PRO A 236 -26.23 7.05 2.75
CA PRO A 236 -27.04 8.19 3.20
C PRO A 236 -26.33 9.13 4.19
N ASP A 237 -25.37 8.61 4.97
CA ASP A 237 -24.56 9.35 5.96
C ASP A 237 -23.36 10.11 5.35
N GLY A 238 -23.22 10.05 4.02
CA GLY A 238 -22.16 10.69 3.24
C GLY A 238 -20.85 9.91 3.19
N ALA A 239 -20.74 8.74 3.80
CA ALA A 239 -19.56 7.88 3.67
C ALA A 239 -19.59 7.07 2.36
N TYR A 240 -18.41 6.63 1.90
CA TYR A 240 -18.33 5.63 0.84
C TYR A 240 -18.27 4.21 1.40
N GLU A 241 -18.90 3.28 0.70
CA GLU A 241 -18.70 1.84 0.87
C GLU A 241 -18.43 1.19 -0.48
N TRP A 242 -17.76 0.05 -0.48
CA TRP A 242 -17.47 -0.70 -1.69
C TRP A 242 -17.16 -2.16 -1.38
N SER A 243 -17.30 -3.00 -2.39
CA SER A 243 -17.01 -4.43 -2.31
C SER A 243 -15.53 -4.69 -2.60
N TYR A 244 -14.96 -5.75 -2.02
CA TYR A 244 -13.57 -6.16 -2.28
C TYR A 244 -13.32 -6.47 -3.77
N TRP A 245 -14.25 -7.25 -4.36
CA TRP A 245 -14.16 -7.69 -5.75
C TRP A 245 -15.50 -7.50 -6.47
N PRO A 246 -15.88 -6.24 -6.75
CA PRO A 246 -17.13 -5.93 -7.43
C PRO A 246 -17.11 -6.47 -8.87
N ASN A 247 -18.31 -6.68 -9.42
CA ASN A 247 -18.48 -7.02 -10.84
C ASN A 247 -17.88 -5.95 -11.77
N LEU A 248 -17.62 -6.35 -13.01
CA LEU A 248 -17.30 -5.40 -14.09
C LEU A 248 -18.51 -4.49 -14.37
N GLU A 249 -19.72 -5.06 -14.40
CA GLU A 249 -20.98 -4.33 -14.60
C GLU A 249 -21.84 -4.27 -13.32
N PRO A 250 -22.75 -3.29 -13.18
CA PRO A 250 -23.70 -3.25 -12.08
C PRO A 250 -24.57 -4.54 -11.99
N PRO A 251 -25.00 -4.94 -10.79
CA PRO A 251 -24.78 -4.28 -9.50
C PRO A 251 -23.39 -4.58 -8.90
N PHE A 252 -22.83 -3.57 -8.22
CA PHE A 252 -21.50 -3.65 -7.59
C PHE A 252 -21.52 -4.16 -6.14
N THR A 253 -22.61 -4.80 -5.68
CA THR A 253 -22.93 -5.02 -4.25
C THR A 253 -22.49 -6.39 -3.71
N GLN A 254 -21.28 -6.85 -4.02
CA GLN A 254 -20.75 -8.14 -3.54
C GLN A 254 -20.08 -8.01 -2.17
N GLY A 255 -20.86 -7.70 -1.12
CA GLY A 255 -20.35 -7.49 0.23
C GLY A 255 -19.53 -6.21 0.39
N ASN A 256 -18.80 -6.10 1.50
CA ASN A 256 -17.93 -4.96 1.80
C ASN A 256 -16.49 -5.40 1.98
N GLU A 257 -15.56 -4.57 1.53
CA GLU A 257 -14.13 -4.81 1.71
C GLU A 257 -13.71 -4.60 3.17
N ASP A 258 -12.86 -5.49 3.70
CA ASP A 258 -12.28 -5.32 5.02
C ASP A 258 -11.36 -4.09 5.08
N ILE A 259 -11.25 -3.48 6.26
CA ILE A 259 -10.50 -2.22 6.43
C ILE A 259 -9.00 -2.37 6.17
N SER A 260 -8.46 -3.60 6.20
CA SER A 260 -7.08 -3.89 5.88
C SER A 260 -6.83 -3.72 4.38
N HIS A 261 -7.59 -4.40 3.52
CA HIS A 261 -7.42 -4.26 2.07
C HIS A 261 -7.90 -2.91 1.56
N ALA A 262 -9.00 -2.40 2.12
CA ALA A 262 -9.58 -1.10 1.79
C ALA A 262 -8.57 0.06 1.94
N ALA A 263 -7.65 0.00 2.90
CA ALA A 263 -6.62 1.02 3.10
C ALA A 263 -5.74 1.25 1.85
N ILE A 264 -5.56 0.24 1.00
CA ILE A 264 -4.78 0.36 -0.26
C ILE A 264 -5.54 1.20 -1.29
N ASN A 265 -6.86 0.99 -1.40
CA ASN A 265 -7.73 1.79 -2.28
C ASN A 265 -7.77 3.25 -1.82
N VAL A 266 -7.84 3.45 -0.51
CA VAL A 266 -7.82 4.79 0.11
C VAL A 266 -6.51 5.51 -0.19
N ASP A 267 -5.36 4.87 0.04
CA ASP A 267 -4.05 5.45 -0.29
C ASP A 267 -3.93 5.76 -1.80
N PHE A 268 -4.42 4.87 -2.67
CA PHE A 268 -4.46 5.13 -4.11
C PHE A 268 -5.36 6.34 -4.47
N ALA A 269 -6.56 6.45 -3.89
CA ALA A 269 -7.48 7.56 -4.13
C ALA A 269 -6.90 8.90 -3.64
N VAL A 270 -6.26 8.93 -2.47
CA VAL A 270 -5.58 10.13 -1.96
C VAL A 270 -4.42 10.52 -2.87
N GLN A 271 -3.60 9.56 -3.34
CA GLN A 271 -2.55 9.84 -4.32
C GLN A 271 -3.11 10.36 -5.64
N CYS A 272 -4.25 9.83 -6.10
CA CYS A 272 -4.94 10.34 -7.28
C CYS A 272 -5.33 11.82 -7.09
N TYR A 273 -5.94 12.17 -5.96
CA TYR A 273 -6.28 13.55 -5.62
C TYR A 273 -5.06 14.48 -5.58
N GLU A 274 -4.00 14.10 -4.84
CA GLU A 274 -2.76 14.87 -4.74
C GLU A 274 -2.08 15.13 -6.10
N ASN A 275 -2.32 14.25 -7.07
CA ASN A 275 -1.74 14.34 -8.42
C ASN A 275 -2.71 14.88 -9.48
N GLY A 276 -3.90 15.35 -9.09
CA GLY A 276 -4.90 15.89 -10.01
C GLY A 276 -5.47 14.83 -10.96
N ILE A 277 -5.67 13.62 -10.47
CA ILE A 277 -6.23 12.47 -11.21
C ILE A 277 -7.62 12.19 -10.63
N LEU A 278 -8.67 12.72 -11.25
CA LEU A 278 -10.08 12.29 -11.17
C LEU A 278 -10.80 12.36 -9.79
N PHE A 279 -10.10 12.16 -8.67
CA PHE A 279 -10.60 12.32 -7.31
C PHE A 279 -10.47 13.78 -6.85
N THR A 280 -11.51 14.25 -6.17
CA THR A 280 -11.64 15.60 -5.60
C THR A 280 -11.51 15.58 -4.09
N GLN A 281 -11.32 16.75 -3.48
CA GLN A 281 -11.26 16.88 -2.02
C GLN A 281 -12.52 16.34 -1.33
N GLU A 282 -13.69 16.58 -1.92
CA GLU A 282 -14.97 16.07 -1.42
C GLU A 282 -15.00 14.55 -1.37
N GLU A 283 -14.46 13.87 -2.38
CA GLU A 283 -14.41 12.40 -2.40
C GLU A 283 -13.44 11.83 -1.37
N ILE A 284 -12.33 12.52 -1.12
CA ILE A 284 -11.41 12.15 -0.04
C ILE A 284 -12.10 12.34 1.32
N ARG A 285 -12.90 13.39 1.51
CA ARG A 285 -13.71 13.55 2.75
C ARG A 285 -14.74 12.43 2.91
N ARG A 286 -15.33 11.92 1.83
CA ARG A 286 -16.26 10.77 1.90
C ARG A 286 -15.55 9.47 2.28
N LEU A 287 -14.34 9.24 1.80
CA LEU A 287 -13.48 8.13 2.26
C LEU A 287 -13.07 8.30 3.73
N ALA A 288 -12.80 9.53 4.18
CA ALA A 288 -12.55 9.82 5.59
C ALA A 288 -13.79 9.58 6.46
N ALA A 289 -14.98 9.93 5.96
CA ALA A 289 -16.24 9.63 6.64
C ALA A 289 -16.48 8.12 6.79
N THR A 290 -16.03 7.29 5.83
CA THR A 290 -16.03 5.82 6.00
C THR A 290 -15.27 5.42 7.26
N LEU A 291 -14.06 5.94 7.45
CA LEU A 291 -13.28 5.65 8.66
C LEU A 291 -13.95 6.18 9.93
N LEU A 292 -14.29 7.48 9.92
CA LEU A 292 -14.69 8.21 11.12
C LEU A 292 -16.13 7.94 11.58
N LYS A 293 -17.02 7.56 10.66
CA LYS A 293 -18.44 7.38 10.97
C LYS A 293 -18.92 5.93 10.87
N VAL A 294 -18.24 5.10 10.06
CA VAL A 294 -18.67 3.73 9.78
C VAL A 294 -17.77 2.71 10.47
N VAL A 295 -16.44 2.88 10.32
CA VAL A 295 -15.46 1.96 10.90
C VAL A 295 -15.28 2.19 12.40
N ILE A 296 -15.13 3.45 12.83
CA ILE A 296 -15.02 3.80 14.25
C ILE A 296 -16.43 4.02 14.79
N GLN A 297 -16.93 3.06 15.58
CA GLN A 297 -18.32 3.05 16.06
C GLN A 297 -18.46 3.59 17.49
N GLY A 298 -17.35 3.69 18.21
CA GLY A 298 -17.28 4.17 19.58
C GLY A 298 -15.93 3.86 20.20
N GLU A 299 -15.77 4.20 21.47
CA GLU A 299 -14.55 3.88 22.22
C GLU A 299 -14.33 2.37 22.29
N GLY A 300 -13.22 1.90 21.70
CA GLY A 300 -12.91 0.47 21.63
C GLY A 300 -13.79 -0.36 20.69
N GLN A 301 -14.71 0.26 19.95
CA GLN A 301 -15.65 -0.43 19.05
C GLN A 301 -15.35 -0.08 17.59
N TYR A 302 -14.98 -1.11 16.83
CA TYR A 302 -14.53 -0.98 15.45
C TYR A 302 -15.23 -2.00 14.54
N ALA A 303 -15.53 -1.60 13.31
CA ALA A 303 -15.95 -2.52 12.25
C ALA A 303 -14.75 -3.26 11.63
N ASN A 304 -15.01 -4.43 11.05
CA ASN A 304 -14.06 -5.16 10.22
C ASN A 304 -14.04 -4.65 8.77
N ASP A 305 -15.15 -4.09 8.29
CA ASP A 305 -15.33 -3.71 6.89
C ASP A 305 -15.88 -2.29 6.71
N VAL A 306 -15.76 -1.79 5.47
CA VAL A 306 -16.19 -0.43 5.08
C VAL A 306 -17.70 -0.22 5.06
N GLY A 307 -18.50 -1.27 5.29
CA GLY A 307 -19.95 -1.18 5.45
C GLY A 307 -20.41 -1.11 6.90
N GLY A 308 -19.48 -1.27 7.86
CA GLY A 308 -19.77 -1.23 9.30
C GLY A 308 -20.02 -2.60 9.94
N GLY A 309 -19.76 -3.70 9.23
CA GLY A 309 -19.92 -5.05 9.75
C GLY A 309 -18.70 -5.54 10.55
N GLY A 310 -18.90 -6.54 11.42
CA GLY A 310 -17.82 -7.20 12.17
C GLY A 310 -17.65 -6.74 13.61
N ASN A 311 -16.51 -7.10 14.21
CA ASN A 311 -16.22 -7.03 15.66
C ASN A 311 -14.84 -6.41 15.99
N GLY A 312 -14.16 -5.79 15.01
CA GLY A 312 -12.91 -5.05 15.21
C GLY A 312 -11.62 -5.88 15.09
N GLU A 313 -11.67 -7.08 14.52
CA GLU A 313 -10.51 -7.96 14.26
C GLU A 313 -9.39 -7.26 13.47
N TYR A 314 -9.73 -6.25 12.67
CA TYR A 314 -8.78 -5.50 11.85
C TYR A 314 -8.42 -4.12 12.41
N ALA A 315 -8.81 -3.77 13.64
CA ALA A 315 -8.58 -2.43 14.20
C ALA A 315 -7.10 -1.98 14.18
N ALA A 316 -6.15 -2.90 14.29
CA ALA A 316 -4.71 -2.61 14.17
C ALA A 316 -4.31 -2.00 12.80
N GLN A 317 -5.20 -2.03 11.81
CA GLN A 317 -4.98 -1.48 10.46
C GLN A 317 -5.39 -0.01 10.34
N LEU A 318 -6.00 0.61 11.35
CA LEU A 318 -6.45 2.01 11.31
C LEU A 318 -5.33 2.98 10.92
N GLY A 319 -4.10 2.74 11.40
CA GLY A 319 -2.93 3.56 11.05
C GLY A 319 -2.67 3.68 9.55
N ARG A 320 -3.03 2.67 8.75
CA ARG A 320 -2.81 2.66 7.29
C ARG A 320 -3.71 3.64 6.55
N TRP A 321 -4.79 4.11 7.18
CA TRP A 321 -5.68 5.13 6.66
C TRP A 321 -5.16 6.56 6.89
N GLY A 322 -4.03 6.72 7.59
CA GLY A 322 -3.51 8.01 8.04
C GLY A 322 -3.24 9.05 6.95
N ARG A 323 -3.07 8.65 5.69
CA ARG A 323 -2.90 9.60 4.57
C ARG A 323 -4.12 10.50 4.36
N LEU A 324 -5.32 10.05 4.74
CA LEU A 324 -6.53 10.88 4.69
C LEU A 324 -6.39 12.17 5.51
N ALA A 325 -5.52 12.20 6.52
CA ALA A 325 -5.26 13.38 7.34
C ALA A 325 -4.68 14.57 6.54
N ALA A 326 -4.20 14.34 5.31
CA ALA A 326 -3.86 15.43 4.38
C ALA A 326 -5.07 16.30 3.99
N VAL A 327 -6.29 15.75 4.09
CA VAL A 327 -7.56 16.44 3.76
C VAL A 327 -8.49 16.55 4.96
N GLU A 328 -8.51 15.54 5.84
CA GLU A 328 -9.38 15.47 7.02
C GLU A 328 -8.56 15.22 8.30
N PRO A 329 -8.11 16.29 8.99
CA PRO A 329 -7.24 16.19 10.17
C PRO A 329 -7.81 15.36 11.33
N GLU A 330 -9.13 15.22 11.44
CA GLU A 330 -9.76 14.37 12.46
C GLU A 330 -9.33 12.89 12.34
N VAL A 331 -8.93 12.45 11.14
CA VAL A 331 -8.36 11.10 10.95
C VAL A 331 -7.10 10.87 11.78
N ALA A 332 -6.18 11.85 11.81
CA ALA A 332 -4.95 11.72 12.59
C ALA A 332 -5.25 11.69 14.10
N LYS A 333 -6.23 12.48 14.56
CA LYS A 333 -6.67 12.45 15.97
C LYS A 333 -7.24 11.10 16.35
N ALA A 334 -8.11 10.53 15.51
CA ALA A 334 -8.72 9.23 15.74
C ALA A 334 -7.69 8.10 15.77
N ILE A 335 -6.73 8.10 14.84
CA ILE A 335 -5.64 7.12 14.81
C ILE A 335 -4.74 7.25 16.04
N ARG A 336 -4.38 8.48 16.44
CA ARG A 336 -3.57 8.72 17.64
C ARG A 336 -4.28 8.23 18.90
N ALA A 337 -5.57 8.54 19.04
CA ALA A 337 -6.38 8.08 20.16
C ALA A 337 -6.39 6.54 20.24
N TYR A 338 -6.63 5.85 19.12
CA TYR A 338 -6.56 4.39 19.07
C TYR A 338 -5.18 3.86 19.47
N PHE A 339 -4.11 4.39 18.88
CA PHE A 339 -2.74 3.93 19.10
C PHE A 339 -2.30 4.07 20.57
N TRP A 340 -2.60 5.21 21.20
CA TRP A 340 -2.24 5.47 22.60
C TRP A 340 -3.15 4.76 23.61
N SER A 341 -4.30 4.22 23.17
CA SER A 341 -5.18 3.43 24.04
C SER A 341 -4.85 1.94 24.05
N GLN A 342 -3.87 1.47 23.26
CA GLN A 342 -3.56 0.04 23.19
C GLN A 342 -2.63 -0.39 24.33
N ASP A 343 -3.01 -1.47 25.00
CA ASP A 343 -2.21 -2.16 26.01
C ASP A 343 -2.30 -3.69 25.76
N PRO A 344 -1.21 -4.37 25.37
CA PRO A 344 0.12 -3.82 25.14
C PRO A 344 0.16 -2.88 23.91
N PRO A 345 1.16 -1.99 23.81
CA PRO A 345 1.33 -1.11 22.66
C PRO A 345 1.46 -1.89 21.35
N LEU A 346 0.96 -1.28 20.27
CA LEU A 346 1.05 -1.85 18.93
C LEU A 346 2.52 -1.91 18.45
N ALA A 347 2.80 -2.89 17.60
CA ALA A 347 4.12 -3.06 16.99
C ALA A 347 3.98 -3.47 15.50
N GLY A 348 5.11 -3.64 14.81
CA GLY A 348 5.17 -4.10 13.43
C GLY A 348 5.05 -3.00 12.38
N THR A 349 5.18 -3.37 11.11
CA THR A 349 5.39 -2.42 10.01
C THR A 349 4.16 -1.58 9.68
N THR A 350 2.95 -2.09 9.93
CA THR A 350 1.71 -1.30 9.80
C THR A 350 1.60 -0.21 10.86
N THR A 351 2.07 -0.49 12.08
CA THR A 351 2.16 0.48 13.17
C THR A 351 3.18 1.57 12.85
N LEU A 352 4.36 1.19 12.36
CA LEU A 352 5.37 2.14 11.89
C LEU A 352 4.82 3.06 10.78
N LEU A 353 4.06 2.52 9.82
CA LEU A 353 3.41 3.33 8.79
C LEU A 353 2.39 4.31 9.39
N GLY A 354 1.57 3.87 10.35
CA GLY A 354 0.63 4.74 11.06
C GLY A 354 1.33 5.88 11.81
N LEU A 355 2.40 5.55 12.55
CA LEU A 355 3.22 6.55 13.25
C LEU A 355 3.90 7.53 12.29
N ALA A 356 4.34 7.06 11.12
CA ALA A 356 4.91 7.93 10.09
C ALA A 356 3.87 8.93 9.56
N TYR A 357 2.62 8.49 9.33
CA TYR A 357 1.54 9.39 8.97
C TYR A 357 1.20 10.38 10.09
N LEU A 358 1.17 9.94 11.34
CA LEU A 358 0.98 10.84 12.48
C LEU A 358 2.13 11.86 12.57
N ALA A 359 3.39 11.45 12.44
CA ALA A 359 4.52 12.37 12.42
C ALA A 359 4.46 13.40 11.28
N LYS A 360 3.82 13.05 10.16
CA LYS A 360 3.65 13.95 9.00
C LYS A 360 2.47 14.91 9.16
N TYR A 361 1.33 14.45 9.67
CA TYR A 361 0.08 15.22 9.65
C TYR A 361 -0.39 15.71 11.04
N ALA A 362 0.18 15.18 12.12
CA ALA A 362 -0.10 15.54 13.51
C ALA A 362 1.15 15.35 14.40
N PRO A 363 2.25 16.10 14.13
CA PRO A 363 3.57 15.89 14.72
C PRO A 363 3.66 16.04 16.24
#